data_AF-A0A831P8S4-F1
#
_entry.id   AF-A0A831P8S4-F1
#
_cell.length_a   1.000
_cell.length_b   1.000
_cell.length_c   1.000
_cell.angle_alpha   90.00
_cell.angle_beta   90.00
_cell.angle_gamma   90.00
#
_symmetry.space_group_name_H-M   'P 1'
#
loop_
_entity.id
_entity.type
_entity.pdbx_description
1 polymer ?
#
loop_
_entity_poly.entity_id
_entity_poly.type
_entity_poly.pdbx_seq_one_letter_code
_entity_poly.pdbx_strand_id
1 'polypeptide(L)' 'MDSIKDKVITARLPLDMYKDLDAVAEQRNRKRGAIVREAIEMYLSTWADYQIAIDRLKNSADKVLSEKEFLNDLGWDI' A
#
# COMPACT_ATOMS: atom_id res chain seq x y z
N MET A 1 -15.62 4.41 -27.37
CA MET A 1 -16.05 4.47 -25.95
C MET A 1 -15.77 3.10 -25.36
N ASP A 2 -14.52 2.88 -24.96
CA ASP A 2 -14.15 1.59 -24.36
C ASP A 2 -14.84 1.50 -23.01
N SER A 3 -15.78 0.55 -22.91
CA SER A 3 -16.31 0.10 -21.64
C SER A 3 -15.13 -0.32 -20.76
N ILE A 4 -14.98 0.33 -19.61
CA ILE A 4 -14.12 -0.17 -18.53
C ILE A 4 -14.63 -1.58 -18.23
N LYS A 5 -13.92 -2.60 -18.69
CA LYS A 5 -14.28 -4.00 -18.47
C LYS A 5 -13.64 -4.42 -17.16
N ASP A 6 -14.44 -4.40 -16.10
CA ASP A 6 -14.07 -5.02 -14.83
C ASP A 6 -13.60 -6.46 -15.07
N LYS A 7 -12.49 -6.83 -14.41
CA LYS A 7 -11.91 -8.17 -14.47
C LYS A 7 -12.14 -8.89 -13.15
N VAL A 8 -12.50 -10.17 -13.23
CA VAL A 8 -12.70 -11.03 -12.06
C VAL A 8 -11.40 -11.76 -11.75
N ILE A 9 -10.97 -11.68 -10.49
CA ILE A 9 -9.88 -12.47 -9.93
C ILE A 9 -10.49 -13.46 -8.93
N THR A 10 -10.07 -14.72 -8.99
CA THR A 10 -10.47 -15.75 -8.02
C THR A 10 -9.24 -16.24 -7.27
N ALA A 11 -9.28 -16.18 -5.95
CA ALA A 11 -8.21 -16.64 -5.07
C ALA A 11 -8.81 -17.39 -3.88
N ARG A 12 -8.10 -18.41 -3.39
CA ARG A 12 -8.47 -19.10 -2.14
C ARG A 12 -7.96 -18.29 -0.95
N LEU A 13 -8.83 -18.09 0.03
CA LEU A 13 -8.51 -17.41 1.28
C LEU A 13 -8.54 -18.42 2.43
N PRO A 14 -7.61 -18.35 3.40
CA PRO A 14 -7.74 -19.09 4.65
C PRO A 14 -9.08 -18.78 5.33
N LEU A 15 -9.66 -19.77 6.02
CA LEU A 15 -10.98 -19.64 6.64
C LEU A 15 -11.04 -18.48 7.64
N ASP A 16 -10.01 -18.31 8.46
CA ASP A 16 -9.98 -17.25 9.47
C ASP A 16 -9.93 -15.87 8.81
N MET A 17 -9.13 -15.72 7.75
CA MET A 17 -9.09 -14.47 6.98
C MET A 17 -10.43 -14.15 6.30
N TYR A 18 -11.17 -15.17 5.85
CA TYR A 18 -12.51 -14.98 5.31
C TYR A 18 -13.50 -14.50 6.40
N LYS A 19 -13.41 -15.03 7.62
CA LYS A 19 -14.24 -14.58 8.76
C LYS A 19 -13.93 -13.14 9.16
N ASP A 20 -12.65 -12.77 9.17
CA ASP A 20 -12.25 -11.39 9.47
C ASP A 20 -12.77 -10.41 8.41
N LEU A 21 -12.70 -10.81 7.12
CA LEU A 21 -13.28 -10.04 6.02
C LEU A 21 -14.80 -9.87 6.17
N ASP A 22 -15.51 -10.90 6.65
CA ASP A 22 -16.94 -10.85 6.93
C ASP A 22 -17.27 -9.84 8.04
N ALA A 23 -16.53 -9.88 9.14
CA ALA A 23 -16.71 -8.96 10.26
C ALA A 23 -16.50 -7.50 9.82
N VAL A 24 -15.45 -7.22 9.03
CA VAL A 24 -15.20 -5.88 8.50
C VAL A 24 -16.29 -5.44 7.52
N ALA A 25 -16.76 -6.35 6.67
CA ALA A 25 -17.83 -6.07 5.72
C ALA A 25 -19.14 -5.70 6.43
N GLU A 26 -19.51 -6.43 7.49
CA GLU A 26 -20.67 -6.12 8.34
C GLU A 26 -20.49 -4.79 9.06
N GLN A 27 -19.37 -4.59 9.76
CA GLN A 27 -19.11 -3.37 10.52
C GLN A 27 -19.14 -2.12 9.65
N ARG A 28 -18.62 -2.20 8.42
CA ARG A 28 -18.59 -1.08 7.47
C ARG A 28 -19.86 -0.99 6.61
N ASN A 29 -20.79 -1.92 6.72
CA ASN A 29 -21.96 -2.07 5.85
C ASN A 29 -21.59 -2.05 4.35
N ARG A 30 -20.58 -2.83 3.97
CA ARG A 30 -20.07 -2.91 2.59
C ARG A 30 -19.93 -4.36 2.13
N LYS A 31 -19.87 -4.57 0.82
CA LYS A 31 -19.62 -5.91 0.25
C LYS A 31 -18.14 -6.26 0.40
N ARG A 32 -17.85 -7.54 0.67
CA ARG A 32 -16.49 -8.13 0.73
C ARG A 32 -15.60 -7.67 -0.43
N GLY A 33 -16.11 -7.77 -1.66
CA GLY A 33 -15.35 -7.38 -2.85
C GLY A 33 -14.94 -5.90 -2.88
N ALA A 34 -15.74 -5.00 -2.28
CA ALA A 34 -15.38 -3.59 -2.16
C ALA A 34 -14.23 -3.39 -1.16
N ILE A 35 -14.23 -4.15 -0.06
CA ILE A 35 -13.14 -4.14 0.93
C ILE A 35 -11.85 -4.72 0.31
N VAL A 36 -11.94 -5.84 -0.40
CA VAL A 36 -10.79 -6.45 -1.10
C VAL A 36 -10.22 -5.50 -2.15
N ARG A 37 -11.08 -4.84 -2.93
CA ARG A 37 -10.64 -3.85 -3.91
C ARG A 37 -9.91 -2.68 -3.26
N GLU A 38 -10.46 -2.10 -2.19
CA GLU A 38 -9.83 -1.01 -1.44
C GLU A 38 -8.47 -1.43 -0.86
N ALA A 39 -8.37 -2.64 -0.32
CA ALA A 39 -7.10 -3.18 0.18
C ALA A 39 -6.05 -3.33 -0.93
N ILE A 40 -6.46 -3.78 -2.12
CA ILE A 40 -5.57 -3.88 -3.29
C ILE A 40 -5.16 -2.48 -3.78
N GLU A 41 -6.09 -1.54 -3.85
CA GLU A 41 -5.80 -0.14 -4.22
C GLU A 41 -4.77 0.47 -3.28
N MET A 42 -4.95 0.32 -1.97
CA MET A 42 -4.00 0.76 -0.94
C MET A 42 -2.64 0.05 -1.06
N TYR A 43 -2.63 -1.26 -1.31
CA TYR A 43 -1.38 -2.00 -1.48
C TYR A 43 -0.62 -1.51 -2.71
N LEU A 44 -1.30 -1.34 -3.84
CA LEU A 44 -0.68 -0.86 -5.08
C LEU A 44 -0.19 0.59 -4.97
N SER A 45 -0.92 1.46 -4.26
CA SER A 45 -0.48 2.84 -4.06
C SER A 45 0.78 2.92 -3.19
N THR A 46 0.87 2.09 -2.15
CA THR A 46 2.03 2.08 -1.22
C THR A 46 3.21 1.26 -1.72
N TRP A 47 2.97 0.28 -2.60
CA TRP A 47 4.02 -0.56 -3.16
C TRP A 47 5.09 0.26 -3.90
N ALA A 48 4.69 1.26 -4.68
CA ALA A 48 5.61 2.13 -5.39
C ALA A 48 6.54 2.90 -4.44
N ASP A 49 5.97 3.45 -3.36
CA ASP A 49 6.74 4.17 -2.33
C ASP A 49 7.75 3.25 -1.64
N TYR A 50 7.35 2.01 -1.32
CA TYR A 50 8.26 1.03 -0.73
C TYR A 50 9.37 0.60 -1.68
N GLN A 51 9.09 0.44 -2.97
CA GLN A 51 10.14 0.15 -3.95
C GLN A 51 11.16 1.30 -4.03
N ILE A 52 10.70 2.55 -4.09
CA ILE A 52 11.60 3.72 -4.08
C ILE A 52 12.47 3.75 -2.80
N ALA A 53 11.87 3.47 -1.64
CA ALA A 53 12.60 3.42 -0.37
C ALA A 53 13.68 2.32 -0.36
N ILE A 54 13.35 1.13 -0.89
CA ILE A 54 14.29 0.01 -1.00
C ILE A 54 15.42 0.34 -1.99
N ASP A 55 15.09 0.95 -3.12
CA ASP A 55 16.07 1.34 -4.13
C ASP A 55 17.06 2.37 -3.58
N ARG A 56 16.58 3.37 -2.84
CA ARG A 56 17.43 4.34 -2.13
C ARG A 56 18.29 3.67 -1.06
N LEU A 57 17.70 2.80 -0.23
CA LEU A 57 18.44 2.07 0.81
C LEU A 57 19.59 1.24 0.25
N LYS A 58 19.41 0.66 -0.95
CA LYS A 58 20.43 -0.17 -1.62
C LYS A 58 21.38 0.64 -2.51
N ASN A 59 21.16 1.94 -2.68
CA ASN A 59 22.00 2.78 -3.50
C ASN A 59 23.31 3.11 -2.76
N SER A 60 24.39 2.42 -3.11
CA SER A 60 25.71 2.64 -2.51
C SER A 60 26.35 4.00 -2.87
N ALA A 61 25.79 4.72 -3.84
CA ALA A 61 26.21 6.08 -4.18
C ALA A 61 25.45 7.15 -3.40
N ASP A 62 24.49 6.77 -2.55
CA ASP A 62 23.75 7.72 -1.73
C ASP A 62 24.66 8.33 -0.64
N LYS A 63 24.47 9.62 -0.37
CA LYS A 63 25.33 10.37 0.54
C LYS A 63 24.98 9.97 1.98
N VAL A 64 25.99 9.62 2.76
CA VAL A 64 25.83 9.48 4.23
C VAL A 64 25.68 10.89 4.81
N LEU A 65 24.53 11.16 5.44
CA LEU A 65 24.21 12.41 6.10
C LEU A 65 24.14 12.20 7.61
N SER A 66 24.60 13.18 8.38
CA SER A 66 24.23 13.31 9.78
C SER A 66 22.76 13.72 9.92
N GLU A 67 22.14 13.46 11.07
CA GLU A 67 20.77 13.87 11.36
C GLU A 67 20.55 15.37 11.10
N LYS A 68 21.50 16.21 11.50
CA LYS A 68 21.45 17.66 11.27
C LYS A 68 21.45 18.02 9.78
N GLU A 69 22.35 17.41 8.99
CA GLU A 69 22.38 17.66 7.54
C GLU A 69 21.09 17.19 6.86
N PHE A 70 20.56 16.05 7.28
CA PHE A 70 19.31 15.51 6.76
C PHE A 70 18.10 16.42 7.07
N LEU A 71 17.98 16.92 8.30
CA LEU A 71 16.91 17.85 8.69
C LEU A 71 17.03 19.19 7.95
N ASN A 72 18.26 19.69 7.76
CA ASN A 72 18.51 20.89 6.96
C ASN A 72 18.05 20.70 5.50
N ASP A 73 18.42 19.58 4.86
CA ASP A 73 18.07 19.27 3.47
C ASP A 73 16.54 19.17 3.26
N LEU A 74 15.81 18.69 4.29
CA LEU A 74 14.34 18.62 4.28
C LEU A 74 13.64 19.94 4.64
N GLY A 75 14.39 20.96 5.07
CA GLY A 75 13.83 22.20 5.60
C GLY A 75 13.08 22.00 6.92
N TRP A 76 13.47 20.98 7.70
CA TRP A 76 12.90 20.62 9.00
C TRP A 76 13.81 21.00 10.18
N ASP A 77 14.82 21.84 9.95
CA ASP A 77 15.62 22.45 11.01
C ASP A 77 14.78 23.55 11.70
N ILE A 78 14.29 23.25 12.91
CA ILE A 78 13.48 24.13 13.76
C ILE A 78 14.26 24.45 15.04
#